data_AF-A0A077KEE5-F1
#
_entry.id   AF-A0A077KEE5-F1
#
_cell.length_a   1.000
_cell.length_b   1.000
_cell.length_c   1.000
_cell.angle_alpha   90.00
_cell.angle_beta   90.00
_cell.angle_gamma   90.00
#
_symmetry.space_group_name_H-M   'P 1'
#
loop_
_entity.id
_entity.type
_entity.pdbx_description
1 polymer ?
#
loop_
_entity_poly.entity_id
_entity_poly.type
_entity_poly.pdbx_seq_one_letter_code
_entity_poly.pdbx_strand_id
1 'polypeptide(L)' 'MWLLQIIIYNSDGKMIKKSNVKGNSVLIDNLPEGIYFIKIEDCINKFIVK' A
#
# COMPACT_ATOMS: atom_id res chain seq x y z
N MET A 1 -15.09 -4.94 15.10
CA MET A 1 -13.71 -4.86 14.58
C MET A 1 -13.81 -4.39 13.13
N TRP A 2 -13.31 -3.19 12.83
CA TRP A 2 -13.41 -2.60 11.49
C TRP A 2 -12.36 -3.21 10.56
N LEU A 3 -12.72 -3.42 9.29
CA LEU A 3 -11.78 -3.86 8.25
C LEU A 3 -11.22 -2.62 7.56
N LEU A 4 -9.91 -2.44 7.60
CA LEU A 4 -9.21 -1.39 6.87
C LEU A 4 -8.76 -1.93 5.51
N GLN A 5 -9.10 -1.21 4.45
CA GLN A 5 -8.63 -1.54 3.10
C GLN A 5 -7.36 -0.76 2.81
N ILE A 6 -6.31 -1.49 2.44
CA ILE A 6 -5.02 -0.94 2.02
C ILE A 6 -4.79 -1.32 0.56
N ILE A 7 -4.46 -0.33 -0.26
CA ILE A 7 -4.09 -0.52 -1.67
C ILE A 7 -2.74 0.14 -1.92
N ILE A 8 -1.87 -0.53 -2.66
CA ILE A 8 -0.55 -0.03 -3.04
C ILE A 8 -0.48 0.09 -4.55
N TYR A 9 0.04 1.23 -5.01
CA TYR A 9 0.28 1.53 -6.41
C TYR A 9 1.77 1.83 -6.64
N ASN A 10 2.30 1.48 -7.82
CA ASN A 10 3.61 1.96 -8.25
C ASN A 10 3.51 3.38 -8.85
N SER A 11 4.65 3.92 -9.31
CA SER A 11 4.75 5.23 -9.96
C SER A 11 3.90 5.38 -11.23
N ASP A 12 3.59 4.28 -11.91
CA ASP A 12 2.77 4.28 -13.13
C ASP A 12 1.26 4.25 -12.81
N GLY A 13 0.90 4.24 -11.52
CA GLY A 13 -0.49 4.10 -11.07
C GLY A 13 -1.00 2.66 -11.13
N LYS A 14 -0.15 1.66 -11.43
CA LYS A 14 -0.53 0.25 -11.43
C LYS A 14 -0.68 -0.25 -10.01
N MET A 15 -1.82 -0.88 -9.71
CA MET A 15 -2.05 -1.54 -8.43
C MET A 15 -1.09 -2.74 -8.26
N ILE A 16 -0.30 -2.72 -7.20
CA ILE A 16 0.66 -3.77 -6.82
C ILE A 16 0.04 -4.73 -5.81
N LYS A 17 -0.72 -4.20 -4.84
CA LYS A 17 -1.32 -5.02 -3.79
C LYS A 17 -2.61 -4.41 -3.28
N LYS A 18 -3.55 -5.27 -2.89
CA LYS A 18 -4.77 -4.92 -2.16
C LYS A 18 -4.92 -5.88 -0.98
N SER A 19 -5.18 -5.35 0.21
CA SER A 19 -5.39 -6.15 1.41
C SER A 19 -6.49 -5.57 2.28
N ASN A 20 -7.26 -6.45 2.92
CA ASN A 20 -8.18 -6.08 3.98
C ASN A 20 -7.52 -6.52 5.30
N VAL A 21 -7.05 -5.56 6.09
CA VAL A 21 -6.41 -5.83 7.37
C VAL A 21 -7.45 -5.80 8.49
N LYS A 22 -7.43 -6.87 9.30
CA LYS A 22 -8.21 -6.98 10.55
C LYS A 22 -7.49 -6.36 11.75
N GLY A 23 -6.29 -5.82 11.54
CA GLY A 23 -5.43 -5.21 12.56
C GLY A 23 -4.66 -4.01 12.00
N ASN A 24 -3.52 -3.67 12.61
CA ASN A 24 -2.87 -2.36 12.42
C ASN A 24 -1.69 -2.37 11.44
N SER A 25 -1.41 -3.50 10.77
CA SER A 25 -0.22 -3.65 9.92
C SER A 25 -0.47 -4.52 8.69
N VAL A 26 0.22 -4.21 7.60
CA VAL A 26 0.30 -5.02 6.38
C VAL A 26 1.76 -5.35 6.08
N LEU A 27 2.05 -6.61 5.75
CA LEU A 27 3.38 -7.02 5.29
C LEU A 27 3.48 -6.82 3.77
N ILE A 28 4.53 -6.13 3.36
CA ILE A 28 4.87 -5.90 1.96
C ILE A 28 6.36 -6.20 1.81
N ASP A 29 6.68 -7.18 0.98
CA ASP A 29 8.01 -7.71 0.73
C ASP A 29 8.32 -7.70 -0.77
N ASN A 30 9.60 -7.83 -1.12
CA ASN A 30 10.07 -7.96 -2.50
C ASN A 30 9.62 -6.84 -3.46
N LEU A 31 9.41 -5.63 -2.94
CA LEU A 31 9.19 -4.45 -3.76
C LEU A 31 10.52 -4.04 -4.41
N PRO A 32 10.60 -3.95 -5.75
CA PRO A 32 11.74 -3.34 -6.41
C PRO A 32 11.95 -1.90 -5.94
N GLU A 33 13.20 -1.42 -6.01
CA GLU A 33 13.52 0.00 -5.81
C GLU A 33 12.60 0.88 -6.66
N GLY A 34 12.08 1.95 -6.06
CA GLY A 34 11.14 2.83 -6.75
C GLY A 34 10.21 3.61 -5.83
N ILE A 35 9.31 4.35 -6.47
CA ILE A 35 8.31 5.18 -5.80
C ILE A 35 6.97 4.43 -5.77
N TYR A 36 6.32 4.46 -4.61
CA TYR A 36 5.04 3.82 -4.39
C TYR A 36 4.08 4.74 -3.65
N PHE A 37 2.80 4.45 -3.80
CA PHE A 37 1.71 5.14 -3.13
C PHE A 37 0.90 4.11 -2.35
N ILE A 38 0.67 4.37 -1.07
CA ILE A 38 -0.22 3.58 -0.22
C ILE A 38 -1.51 4.38 0.00
N LYS A 39 -2.64 3.78 -0.38
CA LYS A 39 -3.98 4.30 -0.12
C LYS A 39 -4.59 3.52 1.05
N ILE A 40 -4.98 4.25 2.09
CA ILE A 40 -5.68 3.74 3.27
C ILE A 40 -6.94 4.58 3.40
N GLU A 41 -8.10 3.98 3.13
CA GLU A 41 -9.38 4.70 3.04
C GLU A 41 -9.26 5.92 2.09
N ASP A 42 -9.43 7.14 2.59
CA ASP A 42 -9.35 8.39 1.81
C ASP A 42 -7.96 9.04 1.85
N CYS A 43 -7.00 8.45 2.56
CA CYS A 43 -5.64 8.97 2.65
C CYS A 43 -4.71 8.29 1.65
N ILE A 44 -3.88 9.08 0.95
CA ILE A 44 -2.82 8.59 0.07
C ILE A 44 -1.48 9.12 0.56
N ASN A 45 -0.54 8.22 0.81
CA ASN A 45 0.83 8.55 1.21
C ASN A 45 1.83 8.01 0.19
N LYS A 46 2.90 8.78 -0.05
CA LYS A 46 4.03 8.36 -0.91
C LYS A 46 5.15 7.78 -0.05
N PHE A 47 5.77 6.70 -0.51
CA PHE A 47 7.00 6.17 0.06
C PHE A 47 7.99 5.75 -1.04
N ILE A 48 9.27 5.60 -0.68
CA ILE A 48 10.36 5.24 -1.58
C ILE A 48 11.03 3.98 -1.05
N VAL A 49 11.15 2.96 -1.91
CA VAL A 49 11.96 1.78 -1.66
C VAL A 49 13.34 2.04 -2.26
N LYS A 50 14.38 1.87 -1.44
CA LYS A 50 15.80 1.99 -1.79
C LYS A 50 16.53 0.71 -1.44
#